data_AF-A0A3D4T999-F1
#
_entry.id   AF-A0A3D4T999-F1
#
_cell.length_a   1.000
_cell.length_b   1.000
_cell.length_c   1.000
_cell.angle_alpha   90.00
_cell.angle_beta   90.00
_cell.angle_gamma   90.00
#
_symmetry.space_group_name_H-M   'P 1'
#
loop_
_entity.id
_entity.type
_entity.pdbx_description
1 polymer ?
#
loop_
_entity_poly.entity_id
_entity_poly.type
_entity_poly.pdbx_seq_one_letter_code
_entity_poly.pdbx_strand_id
1 'polypeptide(L)'
;DRIFFCSDLNDDSFFRKPNPGMAFSAKGEFPDIDLSKSLIVGNKLSDMRFGRNAGMYTVFVATTNPDTAFPHPDIDLRFDNLPAFAAAFNKIINPENN
;
A
#
# COMPACT_ATOMS: atom_id res chain seq x y z
N ASP A 1 6.27 -16.48 0.39
CA ASP A 1 6.46 -15.14 -0.19
C ASP A 1 6.50 -15.18 -1.70
N ARG A 2 5.92 -14.16 -2.34
CA ARG A 2 5.90 -13.95 -3.81
C ARG A 2 6.06 -12.48 -4.13
N ILE A 3 6.62 -12.19 -5.30
CA ILE A 3 6.79 -10.82 -5.81
C ILE A 3 5.95 -10.69 -7.08
N PHE A 4 4.97 -9.79 -7.05
CA PHE A 4 4.19 -9.40 -8.21
C PHE A 4 4.69 -8.04 -8.69
N PHE A 5 5.08 -7.95 -9.96
CA PHE A 5 5.57 -6.72 -10.56
C PHE A 5 5.04 -6.59 -11.99
N CYS A 6 4.94 -5.36 -12.47
CA CYS A 6 4.57 -5.05 -13.85
C CYS A 6 5.80 -4.54 -14.60
N SER A 7 6.19 -5.22 -15.68
CA SER A 7 7.26 -4.79 -16.58
C SER A 7 6.79 -3.79 -17.65
N ASP A 8 5.48 -3.60 -17.78
CA ASP A 8 4.93 -2.75 -18.82
C ASP A 8 5.21 -1.28 -18.51
N LEU A 9 5.71 -0.58 -19.53
CA LEU A 9 5.86 0.87 -19.49
C LEU A 9 4.56 1.60 -19.86
N ASN A 10 3.61 0.89 -20.47
CA ASN A 10 2.33 1.47 -20.88
C ASN A 10 1.43 1.70 -19.66
N ASP A 11 0.95 2.94 -19.52
CA ASP A 11 0.03 3.37 -18.48
C ASP A 11 -1.36 2.68 -18.55
N ASP A 12 -1.72 2.13 -19.72
CA ASP A 12 -2.99 1.38 -19.89
C ASP A 12 -2.94 -0.05 -19.30
N SER A 13 -1.79 -0.51 -18.82
CA SER A 13 -1.67 -1.85 -18.27
C SER A 13 -2.47 -1.99 -16.97
N PHE A 14 -3.36 -2.97 -16.92
CA PHE A 14 -4.14 -3.28 -15.72
C PHE A 14 -3.27 -3.69 -14.50
N PHE A 15 -2.04 -4.13 -14.76
CA PHE A 15 -1.09 -4.49 -13.72
C PHE A 15 -0.23 -3.32 -13.25
N ARG A 16 -0.26 -2.19 -13.97
CA ARG A 16 0.49 -0.99 -13.62
C ARG A 16 -0.34 -0.13 -12.68
N LYS A 17 0.28 0.26 -11.56
CA LYS A 17 -0.33 1.20 -10.61
C LYS A 17 -0.71 2.48 -11.35
N PRO A 18 -1.91 3.04 -11.12
CA PRO A 18 -2.80 2.81 -9.97
C PRO A 18 -3.80 1.65 -10.10
N ASN A 19 -3.72 0.84 -11.15
CA ASN A 19 -4.67 -0.27 -11.35
C ASN A 19 -4.40 -1.43 -10.39
N PRO A 20 -5.44 -2.09 -9.83
CA PRO A 20 -5.32 -3.09 -8.76
C PRO A 20 -4.85 -4.46 -9.25
N GLY A 21 -4.45 -4.62 -10.53
CA GLY A 21 -4.24 -5.93 -11.13
C GLY A 21 -3.25 -6.81 -10.37
N MET A 22 -2.17 -6.25 -9.82
CA MET A 22 -1.22 -7.03 -9.01
C MET A 22 -1.83 -7.54 -7.69
N ALA A 23 -2.74 -6.80 -7.05
CA ALA A 23 -3.42 -7.27 -5.84
C ALA A 23 -4.39 -8.40 -6.15
N PHE A 24 -5.08 -8.33 -7.30
CA PHE A 24 -5.98 -9.40 -7.74
C PHE A 24 -5.22 -10.64 -8.19
N SER A 25 -4.05 -10.50 -8.81
CA SER A 25 -3.13 -11.63 -9.06
C SER A 25 -2.71 -12.30 -7.76
N ALA A 26 -2.32 -11.51 -6.74
CA ALA A 26 -1.95 -12.06 -5.44
C ALA A 26 -3.11 -12.84 -4.79
N LYS A 27 -4.32 -12.29 -4.81
CA LYS A 27 -5.53 -12.99 -4.32
C LYS A 27 -5.87 -14.24 -5.14
N GLY A 28 -5.63 -14.21 -6.45
CA GLY A 28 -5.85 -15.38 -7.32
C GLY A 28 -4.89 -16.53 -7.01
N GLU A 29 -3.63 -16.23 -6.72
CA GLU A 29 -2.62 -17.25 -6.35
C GLU A 29 -2.73 -17.68 -4.89
N PHE A 30 -3.16 -16.78 -4.01
CA PHE A 30 -3.35 -17.03 -2.58
C PHE A 30 -4.80 -16.68 -2.18
N PRO A 31 -5.75 -17.63 -2.34
CA PRO A 31 -7.17 -17.40 -2.06
C PRO A 31 -7.47 -16.96 -0.62
N ASP A 32 -6.58 -17.27 0.32
CA ASP A 32 -6.69 -16.89 1.73
C ASP A 32 -6.42 -15.38 1.98
N ILE A 33 -5.93 -14.65 0.98
CA ILE A 33 -5.74 -13.19 1.08
C ILE A 33 -7.10 -12.49 1.11
N ASP A 34 -7.38 -11.85 2.25
CA ASP A 34 -8.47 -10.88 2.40
C ASP A 34 -7.94 -9.45 2.18
N LEU A 35 -8.22 -8.88 1.01
CA LEU A 35 -7.79 -7.53 0.65
C LEU A 35 -8.35 -6.45 1.61
N SER A 36 -9.52 -6.68 2.21
CA SER A 36 -10.11 -5.73 3.16
C SER A 36 -9.36 -5.67 4.49
N LYS A 37 -8.60 -6.71 4.81
CA LYS A 37 -7.71 -6.80 5.97
C LYS A 37 -6.25 -6.55 5.61
N SER A 38 -5.98 -6.24 4.35
CA SER A 38 -4.64 -5.98 3.84
C SER A 38 -4.37 -4.49 3.79
N LEU A 39 -3.09 -4.12 3.91
CA LEU A 39 -2.62 -2.75 3.77
C LEU A 39 -1.55 -2.65 2.69
N ILE A 40 -1.44 -1.48 2.07
CA ILE A 40 -0.33 -1.12 1.19
C ILE A 40 0.46 0.03 1.80
N VAL A 41 1.79 -0.10 1.80
CA VAL A 41 2.71 0.98 2.11
C VAL A 41 3.38 1.44 0.83
N GLY A 42 3.34 2.74 0.54
CA GLY A 42 3.93 3.32 -0.67
C GLY A 42 4.31 4.78 -0.51
N ASN A 43 5.12 5.29 -1.43
CA ASN A 43 5.63 6.66 -1.39
C ASN A 43 5.10 7.52 -2.54
N LYS A 44 4.21 6.99 -3.39
CA LYS A 44 3.54 7.72 -4.47
C LYS A 44 2.02 7.64 -4.34
N LEU A 45 1.31 8.64 -4.84
CA LEU A 45 -0.16 8.60 -4.90
C LEU A 45 -0.69 7.45 -5.76
N SER A 46 0.08 6.98 -6.75
CA SER A 46 -0.30 5.80 -7.53
C SER A 46 -0.35 4.51 -6.67
N ASP A 47 0.48 4.40 -5.62
CA ASP A 47 0.40 3.30 -4.65
C ASP A 47 -0.87 3.39 -3.80
N MET A 48 -1.22 4.61 -3.40
CA MET A 48 -2.38 4.86 -2.57
C MET A 48 -3.67 4.53 -3.35
N ARG A 49 -3.77 5.01 -4.58
CA ARG A 49 -4.88 4.68 -5.49
C ARG A 49 -4.94 3.20 -5.82
N PHE A 50 -3.80 2.52 -5.97
CA PHE A 50 -3.75 1.07 -6.10
C PHE A 50 -4.42 0.38 -4.91
N GLY A 51 -4.09 0.80 -3.68
CA GLY A 51 -4.71 0.28 -2.47
C GLY A 51 -6.21 0.51 -2.44
N ARG A 52 -6.65 1.75 -2.71
CA ARG A 52 -8.09 2.09 -2.78
C ARG A 52 -8.85 1.24 -3.79
N ASN A 53 -8.31 1.11 -5.00
CA ASN A 53 -8.93 0.33 -6.08
C ASN A 53 -8.97 -1.17 -5.76
N ALA A 54 -8.04 -1.66 -4.94
CA ALA A 54 -8.02 -3.05 -4.45
C ALA A 54 -8.86 -3.27 -3.18
N GLY A 55 -9.39 -2.20 -2.55
CA GLY A 55 -10.11 -2.28 -1.27
C GLY A 55 -9.21 -2.45 -0.04
N MET A 56 -7.95 -2.04 -0.13
CA MET A 56 -6.94 -2.14 0.93
C MET A 56 -6.82 -0.84 1.73
N TYR A 57 -6.27 -0.94 2.94
CA TYR A 57 -5.90 0.22 3.75
C TYR A 57 -4.58 0.85 3.24
N THR A 58 -4.50 2.17 3.23
CA THR A 58 -3.42 2.92 2.55
C THR A 58 -2.50 3.65 3.51
N VAL A 59 -1.20 3.37 3.42
CA VAL A 59 -0.17 3.99 4.26
C VAL A 59 0.86 4.68 3.37
N PHE A 60 0.91 6.00 3.46
CA PHE A 60 1.86 6.80 2.70
C PHE A 60 3.13 7.07 3.51
N VAL A 61 4.29 6.81 2.92
CA VAL A 61 5.59 7.18 3.49
C VAL A 61 6.19 8.35 2.69
N ALA A 62 6.42 9.47 3.38
CA ALA A 62 6.82 10.75 2.80
C ALA A 62 8.32 10.84 2.47
N THR A 63 8.97 9.72 2.12
CA THR A 63 10.42 9.60 1.94
C THR A 63 10.94 10.32 0.70
N THR A 64 10.20 10.29 -0.41
CA THR A 64 10.59 10.92 -1.70
C THR A 64 9.63 12.01 -2.15
N ASN A 65 8.44 12.08 -1.55
CA ASN A 65 7.39 13.04 -1.90
C ASN A 65 6.87 13.73 -0.62
N PRO A 66 7.74 14.49 0.10
CA PRO A 66 7.41 15.09 1.39
C PRO A 66 6.30 16.14 1.31
N ASP A 67 6.14 16.79 0.16
CA ASP A 67 5.15 17.85 -0.04
C ASP A 67 3.76 17.32 -0.38
N THR A 68 3.58 15.99 -0.43
CA THR A 68 2.25 15.38 -0.63
C THR A 68 1.31 15.87 0.46
N ALA A 69 0.22 16.53 0.06
CA ALA A 69 -0.75 17.07 1.00
C ALA A 69 -1.34 15.96 1.88
N PHE A 70 -1.58 16.28 3.15
CA PHE A 70 -2.30 15.42 4.09
C PHE A 70 -3.11 16.33 5.03
N PRO A 71 -4.42 16.11 5.22
CA PRO A 71 -5.22 14.95 4.78
C PRO A 71 -5.40 14.87 3.25
N HIS A 72 -5.56 13.64 2.75
CA HIS A 72 -5.78 13.37 1.32
C HIS A 72 -6.76 12.19 1.18
N PRO A 73 -7.72 12.21 0.23
CA PRO A 73 -8.74 11.15 0.10
C PRO A 73 -8.14 9.75 -0.09
N ASP A 74 -7.05 9.66 -0.84
CA ASP A 74 -6.39 8.38 -1.12
C ASP A 74 -5.51 7.86 0.04
N ILE A 75 -5.25 8.65 1.10
CA ILE A 75 -4.27 8.31 2.16
C ILE A 75 -4.98 8.14 3.51
N ASP A 76 -4.95 6.95 4.10
CA ASP A 76 -5.48 6.73 5.46
C ASP A 76 -4.48 7.13 6.54
N LEU A 77 -3.21 6.73 6.38
CA LEU A 77 -2.13 7.08 7.31
C LEU A 77 -0.92 7.65 6.58
N ARG A 78 -0.23 8.57 7.24
CA ARG A 78 1.01 9.18 6.75
C ARG A 78 2.12 9.07 7.78
N PHE A 79 3.30 8.65 7.33
CA PHE A 79 4.53 8.57 8.12
C PHE A 79 5.70 9.16 7.34
N ASP A 80 6.78 9.51 8.03
CA ASP A 80 7.99 10.03 7.38
C ASP A 80 8.75 8.93 6.62
N ASN A 81 8.74 7.71 7.15
CA ASN A 81 9.46 6.58 6.59
C ASN A 81 8.86 5.23 7.05
N LEU A 82 9.30 4.15 6.41
CA LEU A 82 8.83 2.80 6.70
C LEU A 82 9.16 2.33 8.14
N PRO A 83 10.36 2.58 8.71
CA PRO A 83 10.63 2.27 10.10
C PRO A 83 9.67 2.93 11.10
N ALA A 84 9.32 4.21 10.89
CA ALA A 84 8.38 4.93 11.74
C ALA A 84 6.98 4.27 11.72
N PHE A 85 6.52 3.88 10.53
CA PHE A 85 5.28 3.10 10.40
C PHE A 85 5.37 1.75 11.11
N ALA A 86 6.44 0.98 10.87
CA ALA A 86 6.61 -0.35 11.46
C ALA A 86 6.65 -0.29 13.00
N ALA A 87 7.33 0.71 13.57
CA ALA A 87 7.37 0.92 15.00
C ALA A 87 5.98 1.25 15.58
N ALA A 88 5.22 2.13 14.92
CA ALA A 88 3.85 2.46 15.33
C ALA A 88 2.92 1.24 15.22
N PHE A 89 3.02 0.48 14.13
CA PHE A 89 2.21 -0.72 13.92
C PHE A 89 2.51 -1.81 14.95
N ASN A 90 3.79 -2.06 15.25
CA ASN A 90 4.21 -3.03 16.25
C ASN A 90 3.65 -2.73 17.64
N LYS A 91 3.55 -1.45 18.04
CA LYS A 91 2.94 -1.07 19.31
C LYS A 91 1.45 -1.38 19.38
N ILE A 92 0.76 -1.37 18.24
CA ILE A 92 -0.66 -1.68 18.14
C ILE A 92 -0.88 -3.19 18.24
N ILE A 93 -0.08 -3.98 17.51
CA ILE A 93 -0.25 -5.44 17.48
C ILE A 93 0.40 -6.17 18.66
N ASN A 94 1.41 -5.56 19.30
CA ASN A 94 2.12 -6.10 20.46
C ASN A 94 2.23 -5.03 21.57
N PRO A 95 1.14 -4.71 22.26
CA PRO A 95 1.13 -3.63 23.26
C PRO A 95 2.05 -3.89 24.46
N GLU A 96 2.42 -5.15 24.71
CA GLU A 96 3.28 -5.56 25.84
C GLU A 96 4.79 -5.36 25.60
N ASN A 97 5.20 -5.00 24.37
CA ASN A 97 6.60 -4.78 24.00
C ASN A 97 7.10 -3.33 24.23
N ASN A 98 6.45 -2.57 25.11
CA ASN A 98 6.81 -1.18 25.46
C ASN A 98 7.19 -1.04 26.94
#